data_AF-A0A2M9JWG5-F1
#
_entry.id   AF-A0A2M9JWG5-F1
#
_cell.length_a   1.000
_cell.length_b   1.000
_cell.length_c   1.000
_cell.angle_alpha   90.00
_cell.angle_beta   90.00
_cell.angle_gamma   90.00
#
_symmetry.space_group_name_H-M   'P 1'
#
loop_
_entity.id
_entity.type
_entity.pdbx_description
1 polymer ?
#
loop_
_entity_poly.entity_id
_entity_poly.type
_entity_poly.pdbx_seq_one_letter_code
_entity_poly.pdbx_strand_id
1 'polypeptide(L)'
;MTAGRARTDNGAEHVDLMAIVRSTTATPRGPIPPEQRSLLAQCAQKPRPVADLASDSGLPLGVVRVLLGDLTAQGLIRITPPESTAAGKEPVSAHLLREVINGLRAL
;
A
#
# COMPACT_ATOMS: atom_id res chain seq x y z
N MET A 1 -26.97 -2.04 -10.69
CA MET A 1 -27.02 -1.58 -9.28
C MET A 1 -26.23 -2.61 -8.48
N THR A 2 -25.06 -2.30 -7.93
CA THR A 2 -24.89 -1.49 -6.71
C THR A 2 -23.62 -0.66 -6.76
N ALA A 3 -23.79 0.67 -6.84
CA ALA A 3 -22.77 1.61 -6.41
C ALA A 3 -22.76 1.57 -4.88
N GLY A 4 -21.69 1.04 -4.27
CA GLY A 4 -21.72 0.67 -2.85
C GLY A 4 -20.39 0.86 -2.12
N ARG A 5 -20.06 2.11 -1.80
CA ARG A 5 -19.31 2.55 -0.61
C ARG A 5 -17.80 2.25 -0.56
N ALA A 6 -17.03 2.87 -1.45
CA ALA A 6 -15.60 3.13 -1.24
C ALA A 6 -15.36 4.63 -0.98
N ARG A 7 -15.76 5.10 0.20
CA ARG A 7 -15.42 6.45 0.71
C ARG A 7 -15.36 6.35 2.22
N THR A 8 -14.15 6.24 2.74
CA THR A 8 -13.90 6.36 4.17
C THR A 8 -12.68 7.24 4.35
N ASP A 9 -13.00 8.52 4.51
CA ASP A 9 -12.14 9.62 4.89
C ASP A 9 -11.92 9.55 6.41
N ASN A 10 -10.99 8.70 6.83
CA ASN A 10 -10.26 8.85 8.10
C ASN A 10 -9.01 7.95 8.00
N GLY A 11 -7.83 8.57 7.88
CA GLY A 11 -6.60 7.92 7.39
C GLY A 11 -6.11 6.70 8.18
N ALA A 12 -6.57 6.50 9.43
CA ALA A 12 -6.22 5.35 10.26
C ALA A 12 -7.38 4.35 10.47
N GLU A 13 -8.64 4.78 10.47
CA GLU A 13 -9.77 3.89 10.79
C GLU A 13 -10.20 2.97 9.64
N HIS A 14 -9.87 3.32 8.40
CA HIS A 14 -10.25 2.53 7.22
C HIS A 14 -9.08 2.17 6.32
N VAL A 15 -7.98 1.69 6.92
CA VAL A 15 -7.00 0.95 6.15
C VAL A 15 -7.67 -0.35 5.66
N ASP A 16 -7.84 -0.46 4.33
CA ASP A 16 -8.38 -1.64 3.66
C ASP A 16 -7.55 -2.88 4.02
N LEU A 17 -8.22 -4.00 4.30
CA LEU A 17 -7.55 -5.24 4.73
C LEU A 17 -6.62 -5.81 3.66
N MET A 18 -6.91 -5.55 2.39
CA MET A 18 -6.12 -5.96 1.23
C MET A 18 -5.13 -4.88 0.79
N ALA A 19 -5.10 -3.72 1.47
CA ALA A 19 -4.05 -2.73 1.22
C ALA A 19 -2.68 -3.33 1.51
N ILE A 20 -1.73 -3.05 0.62
CA ILE A 20 -0.37 -3.57 0.68
C ILE A 20 0.51 -2.62 1.49
N VAL A 21 1.13 -3.16 2.53
CA VAL A 21 2.12 -2.48 3.35
C VAL A 21 3.51 -2.83 2.83
N ARG A 22 4.34 -1.80 2.63
CA ARG A 22 5.73 -1.92 2.20
C ARG A 22 6.64 -1.12 3.11
N SER A 23 7.77 -1.71 3.50
CA SER A 23 8.84 -0.99 4.21
C SER A 23 9.50 0.06 3.30
N THR A 24 10.00 1.14 3.90
CA THR A 24 10.82 2.14 3.21
C THR A 24 12.30 1.98 3.61
N THR A 25 13.16 2.79 3.01
CA THR A 25 14.58 2.91 3.41
C THR A 25 14.79 3.92 4.54
N ALA A 26 13.73 4.52 5.09
CA ALA A 26 13.83 5.48 6.17
C ALA A 26 14.27 4.80 7.48
N THR A 27 15.09 5.50 8.25
CA THR A 27 15.50 5.05 9.57
C THR A 27 14.61 5.67 10.65
N PRO A 28 14.30 4.92 11.73
CA PRO A 28 13.54 5.45 12.84
C PRO A 28 14.30 6.57 13.54
N ARG A 29 13.58 7.64 13.87
CA ARG A 29 14.13 8.82 14.56
C ARG A 29 14.26 8.64 16.07
N GLY A 30 13.86 7.50 16.60
CA GLY A 30 13.84 7.21 18.03
C GLY A 30 13.60 5.73 18.33
N PRO A 31 13.47 5.35 19.61
CA PRO A 31 13.18 3.98 20.00
C PRO A 31 11.82 3.54 19.48
N ILE A 32 11.80 2.39 18.80
CA ILE A 32 10.56 1.76 18.34
C ILE A 32 10.09 0.74 19.39
N PRO A 33 8.81 0.78 19.84
CA PRO A 33 8.16 -0.26 20.62
C PRO A 33 8.28 -1.66 19.98
N PRO A 34 8.29 -2.74 20.76
CA PRO A 34 8.48 -4.09 20.24
C PRO A 34 7.41 -4.51 19.22
N GLU A 35 6.17 -4.07 19.38
CA GLU A 35 5.05 -4.37 18.49
C GLU A 35 5.25 -3.74 17.11
N GLN A 36 5.61 -2.45 17.08
CA GLN A 36 5.94 -1.73 15.85
C GLN A 36 7.18 -2.30 15.16
N ARG A 37 8.21 -2.68 15.94
CA ARG A 37 9.41 -3.34 15.42
C ARG A 37 9.07 -4.69 14.77
N SER A 38 8.18 -5.47 15.38
CA SER A 38 7.73 -6.76 14.83
C SER A 38 7.02 -6.57 13.49
N LEU A 39 6.07 -5.64 13.42
CA LEU A 39 5.36 -5.32 12.16
C LEU A 39 6.32 -4.83 11.06
N LEU A 40 7.29 -3.97 11.40
CA LEU A 40 8.32 -3.54 10.47
C LEU A 40 9.18 -4.70 9.96
N ALA A 41 9.60 -5.61 10.84
CA ALA A 41 10.40 -6.76 10.47
C ALA A 41 9.65 -7.70 9.50
N GLN A 42 8.35 -7.88 9.69
CA GLN A 42 7.49 -8.63 8.77
C GLN A 42 7.42 -7.97 7.38
N CYS A 43 7.30 -6.63 7.34
CA CYS A 43 7.26 -5.85 6.11
C CYS A 43 8.61 -5.68 5.40
N ALA A 44 9.72 -5.90 6.12
CA ALA A 44 11.07 -5.78 5.57
C ALA A 44 11.42 -6.92 4.61
N GLN A 45 10.83 -8.10 4.82
CA GLN A 45 11.09 -9.28 3.99
C GLN A 45 10.36 -9.19 2.64
N LYS A 46 9.08 -8.79 2.65
CA LYS A 46 8.25 -8.62 1.46
C LYS A 46 7.08 -7.68 1.75
N PRO A 47 6.51 -6.99 0.74
CA PRO A 47 5.24 -6.31 0.89
C PRO A 47 4.12 -7.30 1.25
N ARG A 48 3.26 -6.94 2.19
CA ARG A 48 2.18 -7.81 2.69
C ARG A 48 0.87 -7.06 2.87
N PRO A 49 -0.28 -7.71 2.69
CA PRO A 49 -1.56 -7.09 2.99
C PRO A 49 -1.74 -6.89 4.50
N VAL A 50 -2.54 -5.91 4.87
CA VAL A 50 -2.84 -5.58 6.28
C VAL A 50 -3.47 -6.75 7.01
N ALA A 51 -4.29 -7.55 6.33
CA ALA A 51 -4.89 -8.77 6.89
C ALA A 51 -3.82 -9.77 7.37
N ASP A 52 -2.77 -9.98 6.58
CA ASP A 52 -1.70 -10.94 6.87
C ASP A 52 -0.86 -10.47 8.07
N LEU A 53 -0.55 -9.17 8.13
CA LEU A 53 0.10 -8.57 9.29
C LEU A 53 -0.75 -8.68 10.57
N ALA A 54 -2.07 -8.52 10.45
CA ALA A 54 -2.96 -8.67 11.58
C ALA A 54 -3.01 -10.12 12.07
N SER A 55 -3.15 -11.07 11.16
CA SER A 55 -3.14 -12.51 11.46
C SER A 55 -1.82 -12.96 12.09
N ASP A 56 -0.68 -12.54 11.55
CA ASP A 56 0.65 -12.95 12.03
C ASP A 56 1.04 -12.28 13.36
N SER A 57 0.53 -11.06 13.63
CA SER A 57 0.86 -10.32 14.86
C SER A 57 0.12 -10.83 16.10
N GLY A 58 -1.02 -11.51 15.94
CA GLY A 58 -1.90 -11.88 17.04
C GLY A 58 -2.55 -10.69 17.76
N LEU A 59 -2.45 -9.49 17.19
CA LEU A 59 -3.02 -8.26 17.75
C LEU A 59 -4.42 -7.99 17.18
N PRO A 60 -5.31 -7.32 17.93
CA PRO A 60 -6.59 -6.86 17.38
C PRO A 60 -6.37 -5.94 16.17
N LEU A 61 -7.18 -6.09 15.12
CA LEU A 61 -7.04 -5.31 13.87
C LEU A 61 -6.99 -3.80 14.11
N GLY A 62 -7.79 -3.28 15.05
CA GLY A 62 -7.76 -1.86 15.42
C GLY A 62 -6.39 -1.41 15.94
N VAL A 63 -5.73 -2.23 16.74
CA VAL A 63 -4.37 -1.97 17.25
C VAL A 63 -3.38 -1.97 16.10
N VAL A 64 -3.44 -2.97 15.22
CA VAL A 64 -2.56 -3.05 14.03
C VAL A 64 -2.70 -1.80 13.17
N ARG A 65 -3.93 -1.35 12.89
CA ARG A 65 -4.18 -0.12 12.12
C ARG A 65 -3.57 1.13 12.76
N VAL A 66 -3.69 1.28 14.08
CA VAL A 66 -3.06 2.39 14.81
C VAL A 66 -1.54 2.34 14.67
N LEU A 67 -0.92 1.18 14.91
CA LEU A 67 0.52 1.00 14.79
C LEU A 67 1.02 1.26 13.35
N LEU A 68 0.28 0.81 12.34
CA LEU A 68 0.58 1.11 10.93
C LEU A 68 0.44 2.61 10.63
N GLY A 69 -0.54 3.30 11.22
CA GLY A 69 -0.67 4.74 11.16
C GLY A 69 0.57 5.47 11.69
N ASP A 70 1.05 5.07 12.87
CA ASP A 70 2.25 5.63 13.49
C ASP A 70 3.50 5.38 12.65
N LEU A 71 3.67 4.16 12.13
CA LEU A 71 4.79 3.81 11.26
C LEU A 71 4.76 4.58 9.94
N THR A 72 3.56 4.85 9.41
CA THR A 72 3.35 5.66 8.21
C THR A 72 3.69 7.13 8.48
N ALA A 73 3.27 7.68 9.63
CA ALA A 73 3.58 9.04 10.05
C ALA A 73 5.10 9.25 10.24
N GLN A 74 5.81 8.23 10.68
CA GLN A 74 7.28 8.22 10.75
C GLN A 74 7.97 8.00 9.39
N GLY A 75 7.20 7.68 8.34
CA GLY A 75 7.73 7.39 7.00
C GLY A 75 8.43 6.03 6.87
N LEU A 76 8.31 5.16 7.86
CA LEU A 76 8.99 3.85 7.90
C LEU A 76 8.30 2.81 7.02
N ILE A 77 7.01 3.00 6.75
CA ILE A 77 6.24 2.19 5.81
C ILE A 77 5.43 3.08 4.86
N ARG A 78 4.95 2.47 3.78
CA ARG A 78 3.89 3.00 2.93
C ARG A 78 2.80 1.97 2.76
N ILE A 79 1.55 2.44 2.78
CA ILE A 79 0.36 1.64 2.54
C ILE A 79 -0.21 2.05 1.18
N THR A 80 -0.39 1.08 0.29
CA THR A 80 -0.91 1.30 -1.07
C THR A 80 -2.18 0.46 -1.21
N PRO A 81 -3.22 0.92 -1.94
CA PRO A 81 -4.37 0.07 -2.24
C PRO A 81 -3.94 -1.25 -2.89
N PRO A 82 -4.74 -2.33 -2.77
CA PRO A 82 -4.49 -3.56 -3.50
C PRO A 82 -4.34 -3.25 -4.97
N GLU A 83 -3.30 -3.80 -5.60
CA GLU A 83 -3.14 -3.69 -7.05
C GLU A 83 -4.38 -4.31 -7.69
N SER A 84 -5.25 -3.47 -8.24
CA SER A 84 -6.43 -3.94 -8.93
C SER A 84 -5.94 -4.62 -10.20
N THR A 85 -5.98 -5.94 -10.24
CA THR A 85 -5.80 -6.76 -11.44
C THR A 85 -7.00 -6.57 -12.39
N ALA A 86 -7.39 -5.32 -12.66
CA ALA A 86 -8.15 -5.00 -13.85
C ALA A 86 -7.13 -4.96 -15.00
N ALA A 87 -7.22 -5.96 -15.86
CA ALA A 87 -6.40 -6.10 -17.06
C ALA A 87 -6.14 -4.74 -17.76
N GLY A 88 -4.88 -4.46 -18.10
CA GLY A 88 -4.55 -3.49 -19.14
C GLY A 88 -4.08 -2.10 -18.70
N LYS A 89 -3.29 -1.97 -17.64
CA LYS A 89 -2.48 -0.76 -17.45
C LYS A 89 -1.05 -1.08 -17.06
N GLU A 90 -0.36 -1.81 -17.95
CA GLU A 90 1.02 -1.42 -18.20
C GLU A 90 1.00 0.10 -18.50
N PRO A 91 1.91 0.91 -17.94
CA PRO A 91 2.06 2.26 -18.45
C PRO A 91 2.51 2.10 -19.90
N VAL A 92 1.57 2.22 -20.84
CA VAL A 92 1.89 2.38 -22.26
C VAL A 92 2.79 3.61 -22.31
N SER A 93 4.08 3.36 -22.43
CA SER A 93 5.11 4.39 -22.52
C SER A 93 4.64 5.37 -23.59
N ALA A 94 4.51 6.65 -23.26
CA ALA A 94 4.03 7.68 -24.18
C ALA A 94 4.78 7.71 -25.53
N HIS A 95 5.95 7.05 -25.60
CA HIS A 95 6.70 6.73 -26.80
C HIS A 95 5.94 5.86 -27.81
N LEU A 96 5.26 4.78 -27.39
CA LEU A 96 4.53 3.89 -28.29
C LEU A 96 3.31 4.58 -28.93
N LEU A 97 2.60 5.42 -28.16
CA LEU A 97 1.50 6.23 -28.68
C LEU A 97 1.97 7.27 -29.71
N ARG A 98 3.22 7.74 -29.60
CA ARG A 98 3.79 8.72 -30.53
C ARG A 98 4.18 8.08 -31.86
N GLU A 99 4.70 6.86 -31.82
CA GLU A 99 5.04 6.09 -33.03
C GLU A 99 3.79 5.75 -33.86
N VAL A 100 2.67 5.37 -33.21
CA VAL A 100 1.41 5.09 -33.93
C VAL A 100 0.82 6.34 -34.57
N ILE A 101 0.84 7.48 -33.87
CA ILE A 101 0.37 8.76 -34.43
C ILE A 101 1.22 9.19 -35.63
N ASN A 102 2.54 9.01 -35.57
CA ASN A 102 3.43 9.31 -36.68
C ASN A 102 3.21 8.37 -37.86
N GLY A 103 3.00 7.07 -37.61
CA GLY A 103 2.71 6.09 -38.65
C GLY A 103 1.39 6.34 -39.40
N LEU A 104 0.34 6.78 -38.70
CA LEU A 104 -0.97 7.09 -39.30
C LEU A 104 -1.02 8.41 -40.08
N ARG A 105 -0.06 9.32 -39.89
CA ARG A 105 0.07 10.57 -40.66
C ARG A 105 1.01 10.44 -41.88
N ALA A 106 1.67 9.31 -42.03
CA ALA A 106 2.58 9.02 -43.14
C ALA A 106 1.91 8.23 -44.29
N LEU A 107 0.58 8.05 -44.24
CA LEU A 107 -0.25 7.44 -45.29
C LEU A 107 -1.17 8.50 -45.92
#